data_AF-A0A508WQS0-F1
#
_entry.id   AF-A0A508WQS0-F1
#
_cell.length_a   1.000
_cell.length_b   1.000
_cell.length_c   1.000
_cell.angle_alpha   90.00
_cell.angle_beta   90.00
_cell.angle_gamma   90.00
#
_symmetry.space_group_name_H-M   'P 1'
#
loop_
_entity.id
_entity.type
_entity.pdbx_description
1 polymer ?
#
loop_
_entity_poly.entity_id
_entity_poly.type
_entity_poly.pdbx_seq_one_letter_code
_entity_poly.pdbx_strand_id
1 'polypeptide(L)' 'MSVQSDRLERDILILFKRACRQSRLDIAEHLLRALEAADEMRVSGTVEGIRDPLPEAYLFVAPDR' A
#
# COMPACT_ATOMS: atom_id res chain seq x y z
N MET A 1 -0.35 3.97 11.40
CA MET A 1 -1.54 3.84 10.53
C MET A 1 -2.77 3.68 11.42
N SER A 2 -3.94 4.18 10.99
CA SER A 2 -5.14 4.08 11.82
C SER A 2 -5.75 2.69 11.70
N VAL A 3 -6.18 2.12 12.84
CA VAL A 3 -6.88 0.82 12.93
C VAL A 3 -8.13 0.77 12.03
N GLN A 4 -8.62 1.93 11.57
CA GLN A 4 -9.81 2.06 10.74
C GLN A 4 -9.54 1.64 9.29
N SER A 5 -8.37 1.97 8.72
CA SER A 5 -7.99 1.52 7.37
C SER A 5 -7.90 0.00 7.28
N ASP A 6 -7.34 -0.65 8.32
CA ASP A 6 -7.25 -2.12 8.39
C ASP A 6 -8.60 -2.82 8.59
N ARG A 7 -9.63 -2.11 9.08
CA ARG A 7 -10.99 -2.66 9.18
C ARG A 7 -11.70 -2.59 7.83
N LEU A 8 -11.62 -1.45 7.16
CA LEU A 8 -12.24 -1.24 5.84
C LEU A 8 -11.70 -2.23 4.80
N GLU A 9 -10.39 -2.44 4.75
CA GLU A 9 -9.77 -3.40 3.82
C GLU A 9 -10.27 -4.83 4.04
N ARG A 10 -10.40 -5.26 5.32
CA ARG A 10 -10.95 -6.58 5.66
C ARG A 10 -12.40 -6.71 5.22
N ASP A 11 -13.21 -5.68 5.39
CA ASP A 11 -14.60 -5.67 4.96
C ASP A 11 -14.72 -5.77 3.43
N ILE A 12 -13.89 -5.03 2.68
CA ILE A 12 -13.81 -5.11 1.22
C ILE A 12 -13.42 -6.53 0.77
N LEU A 13 -12.43 -7.15 1.42
CA LEU A 13 -12.00 -8.54 1.15
C LEU A 13 -13.13 -9.56 1.37
N ILE A 14 -13.95 -9.38 2.42
CA ILE A 14 -15.11 -10.25 2.68
C ILE A 14 -16.14 -10.10 1.57
N LEU A 15 -16.45 -8.87 1.17
CA LEU A 15 -17.41 -8.58 0.09
C LEU A 15 -16.91 -9.11 -1.26
N PHE A 16 -15.62 -8.97 -1.56
CA PHE A 16 -15.01 -9.48 -2.78
C PHE A 16 -15.22 -11.00 -2.91
N LYS A 17 -14.88 -11.75 -1.85
CA LYS A 17 -15.08 -13.20 -1.81
C LYS A 17 -16.55 -13.60 -2.00
N ARG A 18 -17.49 -12.80 -1.48
CA ARG A 18 -18.94 -13.02 -1.69
C ARG A 18 -19.34 -12.76 -3.13
N ALA A 19 -18.87 -11.66 -3.74
CA ALA A 19 -19.15 -11.33 -5.13
C ALA A 19 -18.63 -12.41 -6.09
N CYS A 20 -17.41 -12.92 -5.86
CA CYS A 20 -16.87 -14.06 -6.61
C CYS A 20 -17.77 -15.30 -6.52
N ARG A 21 -18.21 -15.66 -5.30
CA ARG A 21 -19.09 -16.83 -5.08
C ARG A 21 -20.47 -16.69 -5.73
N GLN A 22 -20.94 -15.46 -5.94
CA GLN A 22 -22.22 -15.17 -6.59
C GLN A 22 -22.08 -14.89 -8.10
N SER A 23 -20.89 -15.09 -8.67
CA SER A 23 -20.59 -14.76 -10.08
C SER A 23 -20.92 -13.30 -10.47
N ARG A 24 -20.92 -12.38 -9.49
CA ARG A 24 -21.09 -10.93 -9.69
C ARG A 24 -19.73 -10.30 -10.01
N LEU A 25 -19.23 -10.59 -11.21
CA LEU A 25 -17.89 -10.20 -11.64
C LEU A 25 -17.72 -8.67 -11.76
N ASP A 26 -18.78 -7.97 -12.14
CA ASP A 26 -18.88 -6.51 -12.16
C ASP A 26 -18.50 -5.90 -10.80
N ILE A 27 -19.09 -6.44 -9.73
CA ILE A 27 -18.85 -6.01 -8.36
C ILE A 27 -17.47 -6.46 -7.88
N ALA A 28 -17.09 -7.71 -8.19
CA ALA A 28 -15.79 -8.25 -7.79
C ALA A 28 -14.62 -7.43 -8.35
N GLU A 29 -14.72 -6.99 -9.60
CA GLU A 29 -13.73 -6.14 -10.27
C GLU A 29 -13.58 -4.79 -9.57
N HIS A 30 -14.69 -4.16 -9.17
CA HIS A 30 -14.66 -2.89 -8.45
C HIS A 30 -14.02 -3.03 -7.07
N LEU A 31 -14.34 -4.11 -6.35
CA LEU A 31 -13.77 -4.38 -5.03
C LEU A 31 -12.28 -4.72 -5.11
N LEU A 32 -11.84 -5.41 -6.17
CA LEU A 32 -10.44 -5.70 -6.42
C LEU A 32 -9.64 -4.41 -6.65
N ARG A 33 -10.12 -3.51 -7.52
CA ARG A 33 -9.49 -2.20 -7.75
C ARG A 33 -9.35 -1.37 -6.47
N ALA A 34 -10.34 -1.44 -5.59
CA ALA A 34 -10.29 -0.75 -4.29
C ALA A 34 -9.17 -1.29 -3.38
N LEU A 35 -8.94 -2.61 -3.40
CA LEU A 35 -7.85 -3.25 -2.66
C LEU A 35 -6.48 -2.89 -3.26
N GLU A 36 -6.36 -2.91 -4.60
CA GLU A 36 -5.14 -2.52 -5.31
C GLU A 36 -4.75 -1.06 -5.01
N ALA A 37 -5.71 -0.13 -5.06
CA ALA A 37 -5.46 1.27 -4.72
C ALA A 37 -5.03 1.45 -3.25
N ALA A 38 -5.61 0.67 -2.32
CA ALA A 38 -5.20 0.69 -0.92
C ALA A 38 -3.76 0.18 -0.72
N ASP A 39 -3.35 -0.82 -1.51
CA ASP A 39 -1.99 -1.36 -1.47
C ASP A 39 -0.96 -0.41 -2.11
N GLU A 40 -1.28 0.21 -3.25
CA GLU A 40 -0.43 1.24 -3.88
C GLU A 40 -0.17 2.42 -2.94
N MET A 41 -1.19 2.85 -2.18
CA MET A 41 -1.03 3.88 -1.15
C MET A 41 -0.08 3.44 -0.02
N ARG A 42 -0.04 2.15 0.33
CA ARG A 42 0.93 1.61 1.31
C ARG A 42 2.36 1.66 0.77
N VAL A 43 2.56 1.30 -0.50
CA VAL A 43 3.88 1.32 -1.16
C VAL A 43 4.37 2.75 -1.37
N SER A 44 3.49 3.67 -1.77
CA SER A 44 3.83 5.09 -1.95
C SER A 44 4.15 5.78 -0.61
N GLY A 45 3.46 5.41 0.48
CA GLY A 45 3.75 5.90 1.83
C GLY A 45 5.09 5.44 2.43
N THR A 46 5.79 4.49 1.79
CA THR A 46 7.16 4.08 2.18
C THR A 46 8.28 4.85 1.48
N VAL A 47 7.97 5.72 0.50
CA VAL A 47 9.00 6.48 -0.25
C VAL A 47 9.36 7.82 0.41
N GLU A 48 8.59 8.31 1.39
CA GLU A 48 8.91 9.54 2.15
C GLU A 48 9.65 9.29 3.48
N GLY A 49 10.05 8.04 3.77
CA GLY A 49 10.63 7.68 5.07
C GLY A 49 12.02 7.04 5.05
N ILE A 50 12.52 6.65 3.88
CA ILE A 50 13.90 6.19 3.76
C ILE A 50 14.71 7.41 3.36
N ARG A 51 15.21 8.14 4.38
CA ARG A 51 16.51 8.79 4.24
C ARG A 51 17.41 7.73 3.61
N ASP A 52 17.74 7.91 2.33
CA ASP A 52 18.76 7.11 1.70
C ASP A 52 19.95 7.06 2.67
N PRO A 53 20.46 5.89 3.08
CA PRO A 53 21.69 5.82 3.87
C PRO A 53 22.93 6.19 3.03
N LEU A 54 22.73 6.53 1.75
CA LEU A 54 23.79 6.83 0.79
C LEU A 54 24.38 8.25 0.89
N PRO A 55 23.62 9.36 1.07
CA PRO A 55 24.21 10.69 1.21
C PRO A 55 25.05 10.81 2.48
N GLU A 56 24.65 10.15 3.56
CA GLU A 56 25.39 10.13 4.84
C GLU A 56 26.68 9.32 4.75
N ALA A 57 26.70 8.23 3.97
CA ALA A 57 27.92 7.48 3.67
C ALA A 57 28.90 8.27 2.79
N TYR A 58 28.41 9.10 1.85
CA TYR A 58 29.26 9.98 1.04
C TYR A 58 29.91 11.12 1.85
N LEU A 59 29.19 11.67 2.85
CA LEU A 59 29.74 12.68 3.76
C LEU A 59 30.90 12.15 4.63
N PHE A 60 30.90 10.86 4.95
CA PHE A 60 31.97 10.27 5.77
C PHE A 60 33.27 10.01 4.99
N VAL A 61 33.20 9.89 3.66
CA VAL A 61 34.34 9.53 2.79
C VAL A 61 35.05 10.75 2.20
N ALA A 62 34.41 11.93 2.20
CA ALA A 62 35.01 13.16 1.72
C ALA A 62 35.21 14.18 2.84
N PRO A 63 36.23 14.03 3.71
CA PRO A 63 36.74 15.17 4.44
C PRO A 63 37.46 16.09 3.44
N ASP A 64 37.00 17.34 3.37
CA ASP A 64 37.66 18.55 2.86
C ASP A 64 38.70 18.44 1.73
N ARG A 65 38.43 19.17 0.65
CA ARG A 65 39.44 19.59 -0.33
C ARG A 65 39.70 21.09 -0.17
#